data_AF-A0A9P0DYC5-F1
#
_entry.id   AF-A0A9P0DYC5-F1
#
_cell.length_a   1.000
_cell.length_b   1.000
_cell.length_c   1.000
_cell.angle_alpha   90.00
_cell.angle_beta   90.00
_cell.angle_gamma   90.00
#
_symmetry.space_group_name_H-M   'P 1'
#
loop_
_entity.id
_entity.type
_entity.pdbx_description
1 polymer ?
#
loop_
_entity_poly.entity_id
_entity_poly.type
_entity_poly.pdbx_seq_one_letter_code
_entity_poly.pdbx_strand_id
1 'polypeptide(L)'
;MNVMERRKNKNKSSIPSQMENGDLPSTSTCSNIRGDERNILLLFFLYTLQGIPLGLSSAIPMILQNRGVSYKQQAEFSFVTWPFSLKLLWAPIVDSIFSSRIGRRKTWMIPSQYLIGGFMLLLSSHVNKWLGEDGSAPNIEVLTFMFFSLNFLAATQDIAVDGWALTMLRKENVGHASTCNSVGQTTGFFLSYVLFMALESSTFCNQYLRTVPETEGIVTLSGFLYFWGIVFVVTTTIVAFLKRETDAANVDHERDLTSAYKSLKSIMGLPAVQTLVVILLTCKIGFSSTDSVMGLKLVEAGIPKERLGLMALPLIPVQLAMPLVIAKYTTGPKPLNIFLKAIPYRLAFGFVAAFVVFITPTLVPDASNGLPFYYVILLFACYALHQVCVYCMFVAQMAFFAKISDSSVGGTYMTLLNTLTNLGGNWPAMLALYWVDPLTWKRCDGGAESIDNICRNNEEKVLCEKVGGKCVTVLDGFYIETLICVAIGFLWYLWGAKKVRYLQQLGDNAWKLKNKKSQKS
;
A
#
# COMPACT_ATOMS: atom_id res chain seq x y z
N MET A 1 -8.27 52.22 -53.88
CA MET A 1 -8.13 53.30 -52.88
C MET A 1 -8.79 52.82 -51.58
N ASN A 2 -8.01 52.76 -50.50
CA ASN A 2 -8.36 52.51 -49.08
C ASN A 2 -9.01 51.15 -48.74
N VAL A 3 -8.37 50.23 -48.01
CA VAL A 3 -7.75 50.29 -46.66
C VAL A 3 -8.76 50.68 -45.59
N MET A 4 -9.50 49.71 -45.07
CA MET A 4 -9.77 49.48 -43.64
C MET A 4 -10.91 48.46 -43.49
N GLU A 5 -10.56 47.18 -43.30
CA GLU A 5 -11.21 46.25 -42.34
C GLU A 5 -10.59 44.86 -42.45
N ARG A 6 -9.34 44.76 -42.00
CA ARG A 6 -8.75 43.48 -41.57
C ARG A 6 -9.36 43.11 -40.22
N ARG A 7 -10.52 42.47 -40.20
CA ARG A 7 -11.01 41.69 -39.05
C ARG A 7 -12.09 40.71 -39.52
N LYS A 8 -11.92 39.44 -39.13
CA LYS A 8 -12.79 38.26 -39.36
C LYS A 8 -12.56 37.46 -40.65
N ASN A 9 -11.52 36.63 -40.63
CA ASN A 9 -11.62 35.20 -40.98
C ASN A 9 -10.24 34.54 -40.90
N LYS A 10 -9.83 34.15 -39.69
CA LYS A 10 -8.79 33.15 -39.48
C LYS A 10 -9.37 32.08 -38.56
N ASN A 11 -10.23 31.24 -39.13
CA ASN A 11 -10.65 29.97 -38.53
C ASN A 11 -10.93 28.98 -39.68
N LYS A 12 -9.85 28.33 -40.12
CA LYS A 12 -9.84 27.05 -40.84
C LYS A 12 -8.38 26.74 -41.19
N SER A 13 -7.73 25.91 -40.39
CA SER A 13 -6.52 25.22 -40.81
C SER A 13 -6.78 23.72 -40.72
N SER A 14 -6.86 23.15 -41.91
CA SER A 14 -6.95 21.75 -42.32
C SER A 14 -5.85 20.87 -41.72
N ILE A 15 -6.23 19.63 -41.41
CA ILE A 15 -5.33 18.48 -41.22
C ILE A 15 -4.55 18.25 -42.53
N PRO A 16 -3.25 17.90 -42.46
CA PRO A 16 -2.71 16.93 -43.39
C PRO A 16 -2.06 15.75 -42.65
N SER A 17 -2.58 14.58 -42.99
CA SER A 17 -1.94 13.27 -42.88
C SER A 17 -0.65 13.21 -43.70
N GLN A 18 0.47 12.75 -43.15
CA GLN A 18 1.43 11.88 -43.84
C GLN A 18 2.25 11.07 -42.82
N MET A 19 2.21 9.74 -42.96
CA MET A 19 3.22 8.82 -42.45
C MET A 19 4.39 8.84 -43.43
N GLU A 20 5.62 9.09 -42.97
CA GLU A 20 6.82 8.46 -43.52
C GLU A 20 8.05 8.68 -42.63
N ASN A 21 8.76 7.57 -42.41
CA ASN A 21 10.21 7.39 -42.19
C ASN A 21 10.97 8.21 -41.12
N GLY A 22 11.37 7.49 -40.08
CA GLY A 22 12.80 7.24 -39.88
C GLY A 22 13.70 8.39 -39.43
N ASP A 23 13.34 9.10 -38.37
CA ASP A 23 14.29 9.92 -37.60
C ASP A 23 14.22 9.57 -36.11
N LEU A 24 15.39 9.32 -35.52
CA LEU A 24 15.59 9.13 -34.07
C LEU A 24 15.08 10.36 -33.29
N PRO A 25 14.19 10.24 -32.30
CA PRO A 25 13.98 11.32 -31.36
C PRO A 25 14.98 11.17 -30.20
N SER A 26 16.19 11.65 -30.38
CA SER A 26 17.07 12.05 -29.28
C SER A 26 16.74 13.49 -28.88
N THR A 27 15.57 13.69 -28.27
CA THR A 27 15.31 14.83 -27.39
C THR A 27 14.49 14.32 -26.22
N SER A 28 15.13 14.22 -25.06
CA SER A 28 14.44 14.06 -23.79
C SER A 28 13.62 15.31 -23.55
N THR A 29 12.38 15.35 -24.03
CA THR A 29 11.42 16.40 -23.70
C THR A 29 11.26 16.37 -22.19
N CYS A 30 11.80 17.38 -21.50
CA CYS A 30 11.57 17.54 -20.08
C CYS A 30 10.05 17.61 -19.89
N SER A 31 9.48 16.68 -19.12
CA SER A 31 8.05 16.66 -18.80
C SER A 31 7.66 18.04 -18.26
N ASN A 32 6.93 18.82 -19.07
CA ASN A 32 6.41 20.10 -18.66
C ASN A 32 5.05 19.83 -18.01
N ILE A 33 5.02 19.92 -16.68
CA ILE A 33 3.81 19.69 -15.86
C ILE A 33 2.71 20.73 -16.17
N ARG A 34 3.11 21.86 -16.77
CA ARG A 34 2.26 23.00 -17.08
C ARG A 34 1.07 22.60 -17.97
N GLY A 35 -0.11 22.61 -17.38
CA GLY A 35 -1.38 22.20 -18.00
C GLY A 35 -2.04 20.97 -17.37
N ASP A 36 -1.28 20.12 -16.65
CA ASP A 36 -1.81 18.95 -15.91
C ASP A 36 -1.85 19.16 -14.39
N GLU A 37 -1.37 20.30 -13.88
CA GLU A 37 -1.27 20.60 -12.44
C GLU A 37 -2.57 20.33 -11.67
N ARG A 38 -3.72 20.78 -12.19
CA ARG A 38 -5.03 20.56 -11.54
C ARG A 38 -5.44 19.09 -11.54
N ASN A 39 -5.08 18.35 -12.58
CA ASN A 39 -5.37 16.92 -12.70
C ASN A 39 -4.49 16.12 -11.75
N ILE A 40 -3.21 16.47 -11.66
CA ILE A 40 -2.25 15.88 -10.71
C ILE A 40 -2.69 16.13 -9.27
N LEU A 41 -3.08 17.37 -8.94
CA LEU A 41 -3.57 17.69 -7.60
C LEU A 41 -4.85 16.92 -7.25
N LEU A 42 -5.79 16.82 -8.20
CA LEU A 42 -7.01 16.02 -8.02
C LEU A 42 -6.67 14.54 -7.81
N LEU A 43 -5.81 13.96 -8.64
CA LEU A 43 -5.40 12.55 -8.51
C LEU A 43 -4.71 12.31 -7.17
N PHE A 44 -3.74 13.15 -6.79
CA PHE A 44 -3.08 13.08 -5.50
C PHE A 44 -4.08 13.08 -4.33
N PHE A 45 -5.08 13.96 -4.39
CA PHE A 45 -6.10 14.02 -3.35
C PHE A 45 -7.03 12.80 -3.36
N LEU A 46 -7.44 12.30 -4.52
CA LEU A 46 -8.25 11.08 -4.64
C LEU A 46 -7.51 9.84 -4.12
N TYR A 47 -6.21 9.73 -4.38
CA TYR A 47 -5.36 8.69 -3.81
C TYR A 47 -5.14 8.86 -2.31
N THR A 48 -5.06 10.10 -1.82
CA THR A 48 -5.03 10.39 -0.38
C THR A 48 -6.29 9.89 0.31
N LEU A 49 -7.47 10.12 -0.28
CA LEU A 49 -8.72 9.58 0.24
C LEU A 49 -8.70 8.04 0.31
N GLN A 50 -8.16 7.35 -0.70
CA GLN A 50 -8.04 5.87 -0.67
C GLN A 50 -7.13 5.37 0.45
N GLY A 51 -6.08 6.13 0.79
CA GLY A 51 -5.18 5.80 1.89
C GLY A 51 -5.83 5.90 3.28
N ILE A 52 -6.89 6.71 3.44
CA ILE A 52 -7.54 6.91 4.75
C ILE A 52 -8.16 5.60 5.29
N PRO A 53 -9.05 4.89 4.57
CA PRO A 53 -9.53 3.57 4.99
C PRO A 53 -8.42 2.55 5.26
N LEU A 54 -7.37 2.54 4.42
CA LEU A 54 -6.23 1.63 4.56
C LEU A 54 -5.46 1.83 5.87
N GLY A 55 -5.13 3.09 6.19
CA GLY A 55 -4.43 3.40 7.44
C GLY A 55 -5.30 3.21 8.68
N LEU A 56 -6.60 3.54 8.62
CA LEU A 56 -7.53 3.22 9.72
C LEU A 56 -7.57 1.72 10.00
N SER A 57 -7.59 0.90 8.96
CA SER A 57 -7.55 -0.56 9.10
C SER A 57 -6.26 -1.06 9.76
N SER A 58 -5.18 -0.29 9.71
CA SER A 58 -3.94 -0.61 10.42
C SER A 58 -3.91 -0.07 11.86
N ALA A 59 -4.70 0.96 12.16
CA ALA A 59 -4.87 1.52 13.50
C ALA A 59 -5.70 0.61 14.41
N ILE A 60 -6.79 0.02 13.90
CA ILE A 60 -7.72 -0.78 14.70
C ILE A 60 -7.06 -1.96 15.43
N PRO A 61 -6.20 -2.81 14.80
CA PRO A 61 -5.50 -3.86 15.52
C PRO A 61 -4.67 -3.36 16.70
N MET A 62 -4.04 -2.18 16.59
CA MET A 62 -3.30 -1.58 17.70
C MET A 62 -4.22 -1.20 18.85
N ILE A 63 -5.37 -0.58 18.55
CA ILE A 63 -6.38 -0.20 19.53
C ILE A 63 -6.96 -1.43 20.22
N LEU A 64 -7.29 -2.49 19.45
CA LEU A 64 -7.82 -3.75 19.96
C LEU A 64 -6.81 -4.48 20.86
N GLN A 65 -5.53 -4.44 20.54
CA GLN A 65 -4.50 -5.12 21.33
C GLN A 65 -4.35 -4.51 22.72
N ASN A 66 -4.56 -3.19 22.88
CA ASN A 66 -4.58 -2.54 24.20
C ASN A 66 -5.79 -2.98 25.05
N ARG A 67 -6.82 -3.55 24.42
CA ARG A 67 -8.02 -4.10 25.07
C ARG A 67 -7.94 -5.61 25.30
N GLY A 68 -6.75 -6.20 25.21
CA GLY A 68 -6.52 -7.62 25.51
C GLY A 68 -7.05 -8.61 24.46
N VAL A 69 -7.32 -8.14 23.22
CA VAL A 69 -7.82 -8.98 22.14
C VAL A 69 -6.78 -10.03 21.72
N SER A 70 -7.23 -11.28 21.57
CA SER A 70 -6.36 -12.42 21.23
C SER A 70 -5.74 -12.28 19.83
N TYR A 71 -4.58 -12.92 19.61
CA TYR A 71 -3.95 -12.98 18.29
C TYR A 71 -4.86 -13.61 17.22
N LYS A 72 -5.69 -14.58 17.60
CA LYS A 72 -6.68 -15.19 16.70
C LYS A 72 -7.69 -14.16 16.17
N GLN A 73 -8.19 -13.29 17.03
CA GLN A 73 -9.12 -12.22 16.65
C GLN A 73 -8.44 -11.13 15.82
N GLN A 74 -7.17 -10.85 16.06
CA GLN A 74 -6.39 -9.95 15.20
C GLN A 74 -6.18 -10.55 13.80
N ALA A 75 -5.95 -11.86 13.71
CA ALA A 75 -5.87 -12.56 12.43
C ALA A 75 -7.21 -12.50 11.68
N GLU A 76 -8.34 -12.65 12.37
CA GLU A 76 -9.68 -12.46 11.79
C GLU A 76 -9.87 -11.04 11.22
N PHE A 77 -9.45 -10.02 11.96
CA PHE A 77 -9.53 -8.64 11.47
C PHE A 77 -8.60 -8.38 10.27
N SER A 78 -7.47 -9.09 10.13
CA SER A 78 -6.52 -8.88 9.03
C SER A 78 -7.13 -9.12 7.63
N PHE A 79 -8.23 -9.89 7.55
CA PHE A 79 -8.99 -10.12 6.31
C PHE A 79 -9.53 -8.84 5.67
N VAL A 80 -9.68 -7.77 6.45
CA VAL A 80 -10.08 -6.43 5.99
C VAL A 80 -9.23 -5.93 4.82
N THR A 81 -7.96 -6.32 4.72
CA THR A 81 -7.03 -5.86 3.68
C THR A 81 -7.10 -6.65 2.36
N TRP A 82 -7.77 -7.80 2.37
CA TRP A 82 -7.85 -8.70 1.21
C TRP A 82 -8.50 -8.09 -0.04
N PRO A 83 -9.49 -7.17 0.03
CA PRO A 83 -10.05 -6.57 -1.17
C PRO A 83 -8.99 -5.98 -2.12
N PHE A 84 -7.93 -5.35 -1.60
CA PHE A 84 -6.84 -4.81 -2.43
C PHE A 84 -6.00 -5.88 -3.14
N SER A 85 -6.02 -7.11 -2.65
CA SER A 85 -5.36 -8.29 -3.24
C SER A 85 -6.29 -9.11 -4.14
N LEU A 86 -7.59 -8.83 -4.11
CA LEU A 86 -8.61 -9.51 -4.92
C LEU A 86 -9.29 -8.62 -5.95
N LYS A 87 -9.02 -7.29 -5.96
CA LYS A 87 -9.71 -6.31 -6.80
C LYS A 87 -9.72 -6.61 -8.29
N LEU A 88 -8.73 -7.36 -8.78
CA LEU A 88 -8.71 -7.89 -10.13
C LEU A 88 -9.98 -8.69 -10.51
N LEU A 89 -10.61 -9.36 -9.55
CA LEU A 89 -11.80 -10.19 -9.79
C LEU A 89 -12.98 -9.38 -10.30
N TRP A 90 -13.17 -8.15 -9.82
CA TRP A 90 -14.26 -7.26 -10.23
C TRP A 90 -13.80 -6.05 -11.05
N ALA A 91 -12.50 -5.86 -11.26
CA ALA A 91 -11.99 -4.78 -12.09
C ALA A 91 -12.55 -4.76 -13.53
N PRO A 92 -12.71 -5.92 -14.23
CA PRO A 92 -13.36 -5.94 -15.53
C PRO A 92 -14.81 -5.41 -15.50
N ILE A 93 -15.54 -5.66 -14.41
CA ILE A 93 -16.92 -5.18 -14.20
C ILE A 93 -16.93 -3.65 -14.10
N VAL A 94 -16.00 -3.10 -13.32
CA VAL A 94 -15.81 -1.65 -13.16
C VAL A 94 -15.45 -0.97 -14.49
N ASP A 95 -14.68 -1.66 -15.34
CA ASP A 95 -14.30 -1.16 -16.66
C ASP A 95 -15.40 -1.28 -17.73
N SER A 96 -16.29 -2.27 -17.64
CA SER A 96 -17.30 -2.57 -18.67
C SER A 96 -18.67 -1.98 -18.40
N ILE A 97 -19.13 -1.97 -17.15
CA ILE A 97 -20.47 -1.50 -16.78
C ILE A 97 -20.38 -0.02 -16.45
N PHE A 98 -20.94 0.85 -17.29
CA PHE A 98 -20.97 2.28 -16.99
C PHE A 98 -22.18 3.00 -17.59
N SER A 99 -22.50 4.16 -17.01
CA SER A 99 -23.51 5.06 -17.56
C SER A 99 -22.86 6.06 -18.51
N SER A 100 -23.32 6.11 -19.76
CA SER A 100 -22.86 7.09 -20.75
C SER A 100 -23.13 8.54 -20.35
N ARG A 101 -24.13 8.80 -19.50
CA ARG A 101 -24.48 10.16 -19.04
C ARG A 101 -23.51 10.71 -18.00
N ILE A 102 -22.96 9.84 -17.15
CA ILE A 102 -22.11 10.23 -16.01
C ILE A 102 -20.62 10.14 -16.40
N GLY A 103 -20.29 9.23 -17.33
CA GLY A 103 -18.92 8.91 -17.71
C GLY A 103 -18.47 7.58 -17.10
N ARG A 104 -17.52 6.91 -17.76
CA ARG A 104 -17.08 5.56 -17.40
C ARG A 104 -16.45 5.50 -16.01
N ARG A 105 -15.57 6.44 -15.69
CA ARG A 105 -14.83 6.44 -14.41
C ARG A 105 -15.69 6.95 -13.27
N LYS A 106 -16.49 7.97 -13.54
CA LYS A 106 -17.40 8.56 -12.55
C LYS A 106 -18.52 7.64 -12.09
N THR A 107 -18.99 6.74 -12.96
CA THR A 107 -20.07 5.78 -12.62
C THR A 107 -19.71 4.96 -11.37
N TRP A 108 -18.46 4.54 -11.22
CA TRP A 108 -18.02 3.73 -10.07
C TRP A 108 -17.39 4.55 -8.96
N MET A 109 -16.63 5.60 -9.31
CA MET A 109 -15.94 6.42 -8.30
C MET A 109 -16.93 7.16 -7.38
N ILE A 110 -17.97 7.79 -7.94
CA ILE A 110 -18.91 8.61 -7.17
C ILE A 110 -19.70 7.77 -6.14
N PRO A 111 -20.38 6.67 -6.51
CA PRO A 111 -21.09 5.86 -5.54
C PRO A 111 -20.16 5.25 -4.49
N SER A 112 -18.97 4.78 -4.90
CA SER A 112 -18.01 4.18 -3.97
C SER A 112 -17.58 5.18 -2.89
N GLN A 113 -17.26 6.42 -3.26
CA GLN A 113 -16.85 7.44 -2.28
C GLN A 113 -18.00 7.90 -1.38
N TYR A 114 -19.23 8.02 -1.90
CA TYR A 114 -20.40 8.30 -1.06
C TYR A 114 -20.67 7.17 -0.06
N LEU A 115 -20.56 5.91 -0.51
CA LEU A 115 -20.70 4.75 0.37
C LEU A 115 -19.59 4.74 1.43
N ILE A 116 -18.33 5.01 1.07
CA ILE A 116 -17.23 5.14 2.05
C ILE A 116 -17.58 6.21 3.09
N GLY A 117 -18.00 7.39 2.65
CA GLY A 117 -18.43 8.46 3.56
C GLY A 117 -19.58 8.04 4.47
N GLY A 118 -20.61 7.38 3.92
CA GLY A 118 -21.73 6.84 4.67
C GLY A 118 -21.32 5.79 5.70
N PHE A 119 -20.50 4.81 5.32
CA PHE A 119 -19.96 3.80 6.24
C PHE A 119 -19.10 4.44 7.34
N MET A 120 -18.30 5.46 7.04
CA MET A 120 -17.53 6.19 8.04
C MET A 120 -18.43 6.94 9.03
N LEU A 121 -19.50 7.58 8.57
CA LEU A 121 -20.47 8.25 9.45
C LEU A 121 -21.24 7.26 10.32
N LEU A 122 -21.60 6.09 9.77
CA LEU A 122 -22.22 5.00 10.53
C LEU A 122 -21.26 4.42 11.58
N LEU A 123 -20.00 4.20 11.21
CA LEU A 123 -18.96 3.77 12.14
C LEU A 123 -18.76 4.81 13.24
N SER A 124 -18.67 6.09 12.90
CA SER A 124 -18.48 7.18 13.88
C SER A 124 -19.50 7.12 15.03
N SER A 125 -20.77 6.81 14.73
CA SER A 125 -21.84 6.75 15.73
C SER A 125 -21.86 5.47 16.58
N HIS A 126 -21.24 4.38 16.12
CA HIS A 126 -21.34 3.05 16.77
C HIS A 126 -20.00 2.44 17.18
N VAL A 127 -18.87 2.99 16.74
CA VAL A 127 -17.54 2.38 16.90
C VAL A 127 -17.15 2.21 18.37
N ASN A 128 -17.50 3.18 19.22
CA ASN A 128 -17.26 3.16 20.65
C ASN A 128 -17.93 1.96 21.33
N LYS A 129 -19.19 1.69 20.96
CA LYS A 129 -19.95 0.53 21.40
C LYS A 129 -19.32 -0.77 20.91
N TRP A 130 -18.95 -0.85 19.63
CA TRP A 130 -18.36 -2.08 19.06
C TRP A 130 -16.95 -2.37 19.56
N LEU A 131 -16.20 -1.34 19.96
CA LEU A 131 -14.91 -1.52 20.62
C LEU A 131 -15.04 -1.91 22.09
N GLY A 132 -16.24 -1.90 22.67
CA GLY A 132 -16.49 -2.35 24.04
C GLY A 132 -16.23 -1.29 25.11
N GLU A 133 -16.42 -0.01 24.80
CA GLU A 133 -16.16 1.09 25.74
C GLU A 133 -17.07 1.05 26.98
N ASP A 134 -18.27 0.48 26.87
CA ASP A 134 -19.22 0.29 27.98
C ASP A 134 -18.89 -0.92 28.90
N GLY A 135 -17.68 -1.46 28.82
CA GLY A 135 -17.26 -2.67 29.58
C GLY A 135 -17.72 -4.00 28.94
N SER A 136 -18.22 -3.96 27.71
CA SER A 136 -18.54 -5.15 26.91
C SER A 136 -17.34 -5.63 26.11
N ALA A 137 -17.30 -6.91 25.72
CA ALA A 137 -16.23 -7.43 24.87
C ALA A 137 -16.29 -6.80 23.46
N PRO A 138 -15.14 -6.47 22.82
CA PRO A 138 -15.13 -5.93 21.47
C PRO A 138 -15.78 -6.88 20.47
N ASN A 139 -16.69 -6.37 19.63
CA ASN A 139 -17.33 -7.15 18.57
C ASN A 139 -16.46 -7.13 17.30
N ILE A 140 -15.52 -8.08 17.25
CA ILE A 140 -14.53 -8.20 16.17
C ILE A 140 -15.20 -8.51 14.83
N GLU A 141 -16.27 -9.30 14.82
CA GLU A 141 -16.98 -9.69 13.60
C GLU A 141 -17.60 -8.48 12.89
N VAL A 142 -18.33 -7.65 13.63
CA VAL A 142 -18.95 -6.42 13.09
C VAL A 142 -17.90 -5.43 12.63
N LEU A 143 -16.84 -5.24 13.43
CA LEU A 143 -15.72 -4.38 13.03
C LEU A 143 -15.06 -4.88 11.74
N THR A 144 -14.80 -6.18 11.64
CA THR A 144 -14.21 -6.80 10.45
C THR A 144 -15.10 -6.60 9.23
N PHE A 145 -16.42 -6.83 9.35
CA PHE A 145 -17.37 -6.61 8.25
C PHE A 145 -17.41 -5.15 7.78
N MET A 146 -17.48 -4.19 8.70
CA MET A 146 -17.56 -2.76 8.37
C MET A 146 -16.27 -2.26 7.72
N PHE A 147 -15.10 -2.62 8.26
CA PHE A 147 -13.82 -2.24 7.70
C PHE A 147 -13.53 -2.97 6.38
N PHE A 148 -13.94 -4.24 6.25
CA PHE A 148 -13.86 -4.97 4.98
C PHE A 148 -14.68 -4.26 3.91
N SER A 149 -15.90 -3.82 4.24
CA SER A 149 -16.76 -3.06 3.33
C SER A 149 -16.11 -1.73 2.90
N LEU A 150 -15.51 -0.98 3.85
CA LEU A 150 -14.74 0.23 3.54
C LEU A 150 -13.58 -0.05 2.58
N ASN A 151 -12.79 -1.09 2.83
CA ASN A 151 -11.64 -1.44 1.98
C ASN A 151 -12.07 -1.97 0.62
N PHE A 152 -13.18 -2.69 0.53
CA PHE A 152 -13.75 -3.13 -0.74
C PHE A 152 -14.19 -1.95 -1.60
N LEU A 153 -14.84 -0.95 -1.01
CA LEU A 153 -15.21 0.28 -1.70
C LEU A 153 -13.96 1.10 -2.08
N ALA A 154 -12.96 1.20 -1.21
CA ALA A 154 -11.70 1.89 -1.49
C ALA A 154 -10.94 1.21 -2.64
N ALA A 155 -10.90 -0.13 -2.68
CA ALA A 155 -10.30 -0.89 -3.78
C ALA A 155 -11.08 -0.70 -5.10
N THR A 156 -12.41 -0.56 -5.05
CA THR A 156 -13.24 -0.25 -6.22
C THR A 156 -12.98 1.17 -6.73
N GLN A 157 -12.84 2.14 -5.82
CA GLN A 157 -12.44 3.50 -6.15
C GLN A 157 -11.05 3.53 -6.79
N ASP A 158 -10.09 2.79 -6.24
CA ASP A 158 -8.72 2.69 -6.75
C ASP A 158 -8.69 2.20 -8.20
N ILE A 159 -9.46 1.16 -8.56
CA ILE A 159 -9.60 0.69 -9.96
C ILE A 159 -10.08 1.84 -10.87
N ALA A 160 -11.13 2.55 -10.44
CA ALA A 160 -11.70 3.63 -11.22
C ALA A 160 -10.73 4.81 -11.39
N VAL A 161 -10.00 5.19 -10.33
CA VAL A 161 -9.04 6.30 -10.32
C VAL A 161 -7.76 5.97 -11.10
N ASP A 162 -7.21 4.76 -10.96
CA ASP A 162 -6.08 4.27 -11.77
C ASP A 162 -6.43 4.32 -13.26
N GLY A 163 -7.61 3.84 -13.63
CA GLY A 163 -8.12 3.93 -14.99
C GLY A 163 -8.40 5.36 -15.46
N TRP A 164 -8.68 6.29 -14.55
CA TRP A 164 -8.93 7.70 -14.86
C TRP A 164 -7.63 8.49 -15.04
N ALA A 165 -6.60 8.19 -14.24
CA ALA A 165 -5.30 8.85 -14.29
C ALA A 165 -4.65 8.74 -15.67
N LEU A 166 -4.74 7.56 -16.30
CA LEU A 166 -4.22 7.30 -17.65
C LEU A 166 -4.92 8.15 -18.74
N THR A 167 -6.19 8.51 -18.53
CA THR A 167 -6.95 9.32 -19.49
C THR A 167 -6.95 10.81 -19.17
N MET A 168 -6.66 11.17 -17.92
CA MET A 168 -6.70 12.55 -17.44
C MET A 168 -5.38 13.30 -17.66
N LEU A 169 -4.25 12.58 -17.61
CA LEU A 169 -2.92 13.16 -17.84
C LEU A 169 -2.55 13.10 -19.32
N ARG A 170 -1.76 14.08 -19.78
CA ARG A 170 -1.16 14.03 -21.12
C ARG A 170 -0.19 12.86 -21.23
N LYS A 171 0.00 12.33 -22.45
CA LYS A 171 0.84 11.16 -22.72
C LYS A 171 2.26 11.30 -22.15
N GLU A 172 2.82 12.52 -22.20
CA GLU A 172 4.16 12.83 -21.69
C GLU A 172 4.23 12.81 -20.15
N ASN A 173 3.08 12.99 -19.48
CA ASN A 173 2.95 13.12 -18.04
C ASN A 173 2.29 11.89 -17.38
N VAL A 174 1.89 10.87 -18.14
CA VAL A 174 1.28 9.63 -17.60
C VAL A 174 2.17 8.96 -16.56
N GLY A 175 3.50 9.10 -16.68
CA GLY A 175 4.45 8.62 -15.66
C GLY A 175 4.17 9.18 -14.25
N HIS A 176 3.65 10.41 -14.13
CA HIS A 176 3.30 11.03 -12.85
C HIS A 176 2.07 10.41 -12.19
N ALA A 177 1.21 9.69 -12.91
CA ALA A 177 0.08 8.97 -12.32
C ALA A 177 0.55 8.00 -11.22
N SER A 178 1.63 7.27 -11.49
CA SER A 178 2.24 6.33 -10.55
C SER A 178 2.75 7.03 -9.28
N THR A 179 3.28 8.24 -9.43
CA THR A 179 3.77 9.06 -8.31
C THR A 179 2.61 9.60 -7.49
N CYS A 180 1.54 10.08 -8.15
CA CYS A 180 0.32 10.52 -7.47
C CYS A 180 -0.31 9.40 -6.65
N ASN A 181 -0.37 8.18 -7.23
CA ASN A 181 -0.84 6.99 -6.54
C ASN A 181 0.01 6.72 -5.29
N SER A 182 1.31 6.56 -5.49
CA SER A 182 2.27 6.21 -4.45
C SER A 182 2.27 7.20 -3.27
N VAL A 183 2.44 8.49 -3.57
CA VAL A 183 2.54 9.55 -2.55
C VAL A 183 1.17 9.83 -1.94
N GLY A 184 0.10 9.83 -2.74
CA GLY A 184 -1.26 10.05 -2.26
C GLY A 184 -1.70 8.98 -1.27
N GLN A 185 -1.66 7.69 -1.65
CA GLN A 185 -2.05 6.60 -0.75
C GLN A 185 -1.21 6.57 0.53
N THR A 186 0.10 6.79 0.42
CA THR A 186 0.99 6.89 1.59
C THR A 186 0.58 8.04 2.51
N THR A 187 0.26 9.21 1.94
CA THR A 187 -0.19 10.38 2.72
C THR A 187 -1.48 10.05 3.48
N GLY A 188 -2.47 9.45 2.81
CA GLY A 188 -3.71 9.04 3.44
C GLY A 188 -3.48 8.02 4.55
N PHE A 189 -2.72 6.96 4.27
CA PHE A 189 -2.38 5.93 5.24
C PHE A 189 -1.71 6.53 6.49
N PHE A 190 -0.76 7.43 6.28
CA PHE A 190 -0.08 8.12 7.36
C PHE A 190 -1.05 8.95 8.22
N LEU A 191 -1.90 9.76 7.58
CA LEU A 191 -2.86 10.63 8.27
C LEU A 191 -3.83 9.83 9.14
N SER A 192 -4.24 8.65 8.68
CA SER A 192 -5.23 7.82 9.36
C SER A 192 -4.67 6.73 10.27
N TYR A 193 -3.38 6.42 10.16
CA TYR A 193 -2.70 5.50 11.06
C TYR A 193 -1.86 6.27 12.07
N VAL A 194 -0.71 6.80 11.65
CA VAL A 194 0.30 7.33 12.58
C VAL A 194 -0.14 8.63 13.22
N LEU A 195 -0.60 9.61 12.42
CA LEU A 195 -1.06 10.89 12.97
C LEU A 195 -2.29 10.69 13.85
N PHE A 196 -3.24 9.88 13.39
CA PHE A 196 -4.42 9.54 14.17
C PHE A 196 -4.07 8.87 15.51
N MET A 197 -3.25 7.82 15.51
CA MET A 197 -2.83 7.13 16.75
C MET A 197 -2.09 8.06 17.71
N ALA A 198 -1.27 8.99 17.19
CA ALA A 198 -0.62 9.99 18.02
C ALA A 198 -1.64 10.94 18.67
N LEU A 199 -2.63 11.42 17.90
CA LEU A 199 -3.65 12.36 18.40
C LEU A 199 -4.72 11.69 19.28
N GLU A 200 -4.91 10.38 19.17
CA GLU A 200 -5.82 9.58 20.00
C GLU A 200 -5.20 9.20 21.35
N SER A 201 -3.87 9.04 21.41
CA SER A 201 -3.16 8.75 22.65
C SER A 201 -3.16 9.95 23.61
N SER A 202 -3.83 9.81 24.76
CA SER A 202 -3.83 10.83 25.82
C SER A 202 -2.43 11.05 26.38
N THR A 203 -1.63 9.99 26.56
CA THR A 203 -0.22 10.07 26.98
C THR A 203 0.60 10.94 26.03
N PHE A 204 0.47 10.74 24.71
CA PHE A 204 1.19 11.56 23.75
C PHE A 204 0.73 13.01 23.79
N CYS A 205 -0.59 13.24 23.75
CA CYS A 205 -1.14 14.58 23.76
C CYS A 205 -0.71 15.35 25.02
N ASN A 206 -0.76 14.73 26.19
CA ASN A 206 -0.36 15.36 27.46
C ASN A 206 1.16 15.62 27.54
N GLN A 207 1.98 14.76 26.92
CA GLN A 207 3.43 14.92 26.95
C GLN A 207 3.94 15.96 25.95
N TYR A 208 3.32 16.08 24.77
CA TYR A 208 3.89 16.86 23.65
C TYR A 208 3.01 18.00 23.12
N LEU A 209 1.69 17.95 23.33
CA LEU A 209 0.76 18.90 22.69
C LEU A 209 -0.03 19.77 23.67
N ARG A 210 -0.39 19.24 24.84
CA ARG A 210 -1.19 19.93 25.85
C ARG A 210 -0.32 20.53 26.94
N THR A 211 -0.75 21.68 27.42
CA THR A 211 -0.25 22.31 28.65
C THR A 211 -0.99 21.83 29.90
N VAL A 212 -2.23 21.36 29.76
CA VAL A 212 -3.04 20.80 30.85
C VAL A 212 -3.35 19.33 30.55
N PRO A 213 -3.01 18.38 31.44
CA PRO A 213 -3.27 16.96 31.22
C PRO A 213 -4.77 16.62 31.21
N GLU A 214 -5.19 15.81 30.26
CA GLU A 214 -6.56 15.32 30.09
C GLU A 214 -6.56 13.79 29.87
N THR A 215 -7.66 13.11 30.18
CA THR A 215 -7.72 11.63 30.15
C THR A 215 -7.87 11.06 28.74
N GLU A 216 -8.40 11.83 27.79
CA GLU A 216 -8.65 11.40 26.41
C GLU A 216 -7.67 12.06 25.43
N GLY A 217 -7.48 11.47 24.25
CA GLY A 217 -6.74 12.12 23.15
C GLY A 217 -7.39 13.43 22.68
N ILE A 218 -6.68 14.18 21.84
CA ILE A 218 -7.25 15.37 21.18
C ILE A 218 -8.28 14.94 20.13
N VAL A 219 -8.06 13.79 19.49
CA VAL A 219 -8.95 13.26 18.45
C VAL A 219 -9.40 11.86 18.85
N THR A 220 -10.71 11.69 18.99
CA THR A 220 -11.31 10.36 19.20
C THR A 220 -11.50 9.64 17.87
N LEU A 221 -11.56 8.30 17.90
CA LEU A 221 -11.84 7.50 16.70
C LEU A 221 -13.18 7.89 16.07
N SER A 222 -14.23 8.08 16.88
CA SER A 222 -15.54 8.54 16.43
C SER A 222 -15.47 9.90 15.74
N GLY A 223 -14.74 10.86 16.33
CA GLY A 223 -14.53 12.18 15.76
C GLY A 223 -13.74 12.15 14.44
N PHE A 224 -12.70 11.33 14.36
CA PHE A 224 -11.91 11.15 13.15
C PHE A 224 -12.74 10.58 12.00
N LEU A 225 -13.53 9.53 12.27
CA LEU A 225 -14.45 8.90 11.32
C LEU A 225 -15.53 9.88 10.86
N TYR A 226 -16.07 10.70 11.76
CA TYR A 226 -17.05 11.73 11.42
C TYR A 226 -16.47 12.75 10.43
N PHE A 227 -15.31 13.31 10.78
CA PHE A 227 -14.62 14.31 9.95
C PHE A 227 -14.34 13.77 8.55
N TRP A 228 -13.70 12.60 8.44
CA TRP A 228 -13.39 12.02 7.13
C TRP A 228 -14.64 11.59 6.38
N GLY A 229 -15.68 11.10 7.07
CA GLY A 229 -16.98 10.81 6.46
C GLY A 229 -17.56 12.04 5.74
N ILE A 230 -17.52 13.22 6.39
CA ILE A 230 -17.92 14.49 5.77
C ILE A 230 -17.00 14.85 4.61
N VAL A 231 -15.68 14.76 4.78
CA VAL A 231 -14.71 15.06 3.72
C VAL A 231 -14.98 14.22 2.47
N PHE A 232 -15.24 12.92 2.62
CA PHE A 232 -15.62 12.04 1.51
C PHE A 232 -16.89 12.53 0.82
N VAL A 233 -17.97 12.81 1.56
CA VAL A 233 -19.25 13.28 0.98
C VAL A 233 -19.07 14.61 0.24
N VAL A 234 -18.42 15.59 0.87
CA VAL A 234 -18.22 16.93 0.30
C VAL A 234 -17.34 16.86 -0.95
N THR A 235 -16.22 16.17 -0.87
CA THR A 235 -15.27 16.08 -1.99
C THR A 235 -15.85 15.31 -3.16
N THR A 236 -16.60 14.24 -2.90
CA THR A 236 -17.32 13.49 -3.95
C THR A 236 -18.33 14.38 -4.65
N THR A 237 -19.08 15.18 -3.89
CA THR A 237 -20.03 16.15 -4.44
C THR A 237 -19.33 17.17 -5.35
N ILE A 238 -18.21 17.73 -4.89
CA ILE A 238 -17.40 18.67 -5.66
C ILE A 238 -16.92 18.04 -6.97
N VAL A 239 -16.35 16.83 -6.92
CA VAL A 239 -15.85 16.13 -8.12
C VAL A 239 -16.99 15.73 -9.05
N ALA A 240 -18.15 15.34 -8.51
CA ALA A 240 -19.34 15.00 -9.28
C ALA A 240 -19.79 16.18 -10.16
N PHE A 241 -19.82 17.40 -9.62
CA PHE A 241 -20.28 18.59 -10.35
C PHE A 241 -19.19 19.30 -11.16
N LEU A 242 -17.98 19.49 -10.62
CA LEU A 242 -16.97 20.36 -11.25
C LEU A 242 -16.17 19.69 -12.36
N LYS A 243 -15.90 18.39 -12.25
CA LYS A 243 -15.04 17.69 -13.21
C LYS A 243 -15.92 17.01 -14.25
N ARG A 244 -15.98 17.45 -15.50
CA ARG A 244 -16.60 16.63 -16.55
C ARG A 244 -15.61 15.58 -17.06
N GLU A 245 -16.07 14.34 -17.22
CA GLU A 245 -15.32 13.35 -17.99
C GLU A 245 -15.47 13.76 -19.45
N THR A 246 -14.36 14.01 -20.14
CA THR A 246 -14.43 14.30 -21.58
C THR A 246 -14.86 13.01 -22.25
N ASP A 247 -16.01 13.05 -22.93
CA ASP A 247 -16.50 11.92 -23.71
C ASP A 247 -15.36 11.40 -24.58
N ALA A 248 -15.09 10.11 -24.50
CA ALA A 248 -14.27 9.45 -25.50
C ALA A 248 -15.03 9.50 -26.83
N ALA A 249 -14.97 10.64 -27.51
CA ALA A 249 -15.32 10.75 -28.90
C ALA A 249 -14.45 9.71 -29.64
N ASN A 250 -15.11 8.65 -30.11
CA ASN A 250 -14.57 7.57 -30.94
C ASN A 250 -13.66 6.53 -30.27
N VAL A 251 -14.11 5.87 -29.18
CA VAL A 251 -13.67 4.50 -28.91
C VAL A 251 -14.87 3.57 -29.07
N ASP A 252 -14.98 3.00 -30.26
CA ASP A 252 -15.96 1.98 -30.62
C ASP A 252 -16.03 0.84 -29.58
N HIS A 253 -17.28 0.43 -29.38
CA HIS A 253 -17.79 -0.67 -28.56
C HIS A 253 -17.77 -0.49 -27.03
N GLU A 254 -18.99 -0.46 -26.47
CA GLU A 254 -19.29 -1.16 -25.22
C GLU A 254 -18.41 -2.41 -25.15
N ARG A 255 -17.40 -2.40 -24.29
CA ARG A 255 -16.67 -3.64 -24.03
C ARG A 255 -17.64 -4.53 -23.29
N ASP A 256 -18.19 -5.48 -24.02
CA ASP A 256 -18.89 -6.61 -23.42
C ASP A 256 -18.05 -7.16 -22.25
N LEU A 257 -18.69 -7.43 -21.11
CA LEU A 257 -18.03 -7.91 -19.89
C LEU A 257 -17.17 -9.15 -20.19
N THR A 258 -17.68 -10.01 -21.07
CA THR A 258 -16.97 -11.18 -21.59
C THR A 258 -15.67 -10.80 -22.30
N SER A 259 -15.68 -9.73 -23.09
CA SER A 259 -14.51 -9.19 -23.78
C SER A 259 -13.47 -8.65 -22.80
N ALA A 260 -13.90 -8.02 -21.71
CA ALA A 260 -13.00 -7.52 -20.66
C ALA A 260 -12.28 -8.67 -19.94
N TYR A 261 -13.01 -9.71 -19.50
CA TYR A 261 -12.39 -10.91 -18.91
C TYR A 261 -11.52 -11.68 -19.92
N LYS A 262 -11.92 -11.74 -21.18
CA LYS A 262 -11.12 -12.36 -22.25
C LYS A 262 -9.82 -11.58 -22.50
N SER A 263 -9.86 -10.26 -22.40
CA SER A 263 -8.68 -9.39 -22.49
C SER A 263 -7.73 -9.65 -21.32
N LEU A 264 -8.26 -9.72 -20.09
CA LEU A 264 -7.48 -10.09 -18.90
C LEU A 264 -6.82 -11.46 -19.05
N LYS A 265 -7.57 -12.47 -19.49
CA LYS A 265 -7.05 -13.82 -19.78
C LYS A 265 -5.95 -13.78 -20.84
N SER A 266 -6.11 -12.94 -21.86
CA SER A 266 -5.12 -12.78 -22.94
C SER A 266 -3.83 -12.11 -22.44
N ILE A 267 -3.94 -11.11 -21.55
CA ILE A 267 -2.80 -10.46 -20.91
C ILE A 267 -2.02 -11.47 -20.05
N MET A 268 -2.72 -12.27 -19.24
CA MET A 268 -2.08 -13.35 -18.46
C MET A 268 -1.48 -14.46 -19.34
N GLY A 269 -1.87 -14.55 -20.61
CA GLY A 269 -1.27 -15.44 -21.60
C GLY A 269 0.05 -14.94 -22.17
N LEU A 270 0.43 -13.68 -21.96
CA LEU A 270 1.69 -13.13 -22.46
C LEU A 270 2.88 -13.69 -21.64
N PRO A 271 3.90 -14.30 -22.27
CA PRO A 271 5.03 -14.89 -21.55
C PRO A 271 5.80 -13.89 -20.67
N ALA A 272 5.88 -12.63 -21.12
CA ALA A 272 6.50 -11.54 -20.36
C ALA A 272 5.72 -11.25 -19.06
N VAL A 273 4.39 -11.20 -19.16
CA VAL A 273 3.49 -11.00 -18.01
C VAL A 273 3.55 -12.17 -17.05
N GLN A 274 3.56 -13.40 -17.54
CA GLN A 274 3.68 -14.59 -16.68
C GLN A 274 4.97 -14.58 -15.85
N THR A 275 6.09 -14.24 -16.49
CA THR A 275 7.37 -14.10 -15.78
C THR A 275 7.31 -12.97 -14.75
N LEU A 276 6.67 -11.84 -15.10
CA LEU A 276 6.47 -10.72 -14.18
C LEU A 276 5.57 -11.12 -12.99
N VAL A 277 4.50 -11.88 -13.23
CA VAL A 277 3.59 -12.39 -12.17
C VAL A 277 4.38 -13.20 -11.14
N VAL A 278 5.21 -14.16 -11.60
CA VAL A 278 6.04 -14.96 -10.68
C VAL A 278 6.95 -14.05 -9.87
N ILE A 279 7.61 -13.07 -10.50
CA ILE A 279 8.46 -12.08 -9.81
C ILE A 279 7.67 -11.33 -8.74
N LEU A 280 6.51 -10.77 -9.08
CA LEU A 280 5.70 -9.98 -8.15
C LEU A 280 5.21 -10.79 -6.96
N LEU A 281 4.82 -12.05 -7.19
CA LEU A 281 4.32 -12.93 -6.13
C LEU A 281 5.41 -13.45 -5.19
N THR A 282 6.68 -13.50 -5.62
CA THR A 282 7.75 -14.16 -4.86
C THR A 282 8.85 -13.22 -4.35
N CYS A 283 9.01 -12.03 -4.94
CA CYS A 283 10.13 -11.13 -4.61
C CYS A 283 10.16 -10.66 -3.15
N LYS A 284 9.00 -10.62 -2.47
CA LYS A 284 8.89 -10.11 -1.10
C LYS A 284 9.09 -11.16 -0.02
N ILE A 285 9.19 -12.45 -0.37
CA ILE A 285 9.45 -13.54 0.60
C ILE A 285 10.76 -13.28 1.37
N GLY A 286 11.76 -12.71 0.69
CA GLY A 286 13.06 -12.42 1.30
C GLY A 286 13.04 -11.40 2.43
N PHE A 287 11.96 -10.62 2.55
CA PHE A 287 11.83 -9.51 3.50
C PHE A 287 10.64 -9.69 4.43
N SER A 288 9.84 -10.76 4.30
CA SER A 288 8.54 -10.90 4.97
C SER A 288 8.65 -10.89 6.49
N SER A 289 9.61 -11.64 7.05
CA SER A 289 9.86 -11.65 8.49
C SER A 289 10.25 -10.26 9.01
N THR A 290 11.14 -9.56 8.30
CA THR A 290 11.54 -8.19 8.67
C THR A 290 10.40 -7.18 8.58
N ASP A 291 9.59 -7.23 7.51
CA ASP A 291 8.49 -6.28 7.28
C ASP A 291 7.32 -6.50 8.24
N SER A 292 7.04 -7.76 8.60
CA SER A 292 5.79 -8.14 9.30
C SER A 292 5.99 -8.50 10.77
N VAL A 293 7.14 -9.04 11.14
CA VAL A 293 7.41 -9.61 12.48
C VAL A 293 8.25 -8.68 13.36
N MET A 294 9.21 -7.93 12.78
CA MET A 294 10.14 -7.08 13.53
C MET A 294 9.43 -6.11 14.49
N GLY A 295 8.38 -5.42 14.03
CA GLY A 295 7.65 -4.46 14.85
C GLY A 295 6.99 -5.12 16.07
N LEU A 296 6.44 -6.32 15.91
CA LEU A 296 5.83 -7.09 17.01
C LEU A 296 6.90 -7.54 18.02
N LYS A 297 8.06 -8.00 17.53
CA LYS A 297 9.16 -8.45 18.40
C LYS A 297 9.79 -7.32 19.20
N LEU A 298 9.85 -6.11 18.65
CA LEU A 298 10.27 -4.92 19.41
C LEU A 298 9.30 -4.58 20.55
N VAL A 299 8.00 -4.81 20.35
CA VAL A 299 6.98 -4.65 21.39
C VAL A 299 7.10 -5.75 22.46
N GLU A 300 7.31 -7.00 22.05
CA GLU A 300 7.58 -8.12 22.97
C GLU A 300 8.87 -7.90 23.79
N ALA A 301 9.86 -7.22 23.22
CA ALA A 301 11.09 -6.83 23.90
C ALA A 301 10.91 -5.66 24.90
N GLY A 302 9.68 -5.16 25.08
CA GLY A 302 9.33 -4.18 26.11
C GLY A 302 9.10 -2.77 25.58
N ILE A 303 9.30 -2.48 24.28
CA ILE A 303 9.09 -1.13 23.74
C ILE A 303 7.59 -0.82 23.69
N PRO A 304 7.12 0.27 24.31
CA PRO A 304 5.73 0.69 24.18
C PRO A 304 5.41 0.99 22.71
N LYS A 305 4.30 0.43 22.21
CA LYS A 305 3.83 0.61 20.82
C LYS A 305 3.66 2.07 20.45
N GLU A 306 3.18 2.88 21.38
CA GLU A 306 3.05 4.33 21.23
C GLU A 306 4.38 4.94 20.80
N ARG A 307 5.50 4.55 21.43
CA ARG A 307 6.83 5.04 21.09
C ARG A 307 7.28 4.61 19.69
N LEU A 308 6.97 3.38 19.26
CA LEU A 308 7.25 2.92 17.89
C LEU A 308 6.42 3.70 16.85
N GLY A 309 5.13 3.95 17.14
CA GLY A 309 4.28 4.79 16.30
C GLY A 309 4.80 6.23 16.20
N LEU A 310 5.27 6.80 17.30
CA LEU A 310 5.84 8.14 17.33
C LEU A 310 7.16 8.25 16.56
N MET A 311 7.96 7.18 16.45
CA MET A 311 9.14 7.16 15.59
C MET A 311 8.82 7.24 14.10
N ALA A 312 7.59 6.89 13.70
CA ALA A 312 7.16 7.07 12.32
C ALA A 312 6.89 8.55 11.98
N LEU A 313 6.61 9.42 12.97
CA LEU A 313 6.34 10.85 12.72
C LEU A 313 7.54 11.60 12.10
N PRO A 314 8.78 11.51 12.62
CA PRO A 314 9.90 12.19 11.97
C PRO A 314 10.30 11.57 10.62
N LEU A 315 9.80 10.38 10.29
CA LEU A 315 10.05 9.71 9.00
C LEU A 315 9.12 10.20 7.88
N ILE A 316 8.02 10.90 8.19
CA ILE A 316 7.05 11.36 7.17
C ILE A 316 7.70 12.20 6.07
N PRO A 317 8.55 13.22 6.39
CA PRO A 317 9.15 14.03 5.33
C PRO A 317 9.99 13.17 4.40
N VAL A 318 10.65 12.14 4.94
CA VAL A 318 11.38 11.14 4.15
C VAL A 318 10.41 10.34 3.30
N GLN A 319 9.33 9.80 3.87
CA GLN A 319 8.33 9.00 3.13
C GLN A 319 7.65 9.76 1.99
N LEU A 320 7.41 11.07 2.14
CA LEU A 320 6.80 11.91 1.11
C LEU A 320 7.81 12.42 0.08
N ALA A 321 9.04 12.76 0.50
CA ALA A 321 10.07 13.26 -0.40
C ALA A 321 10.72 12.15 -1.22
N MET A 322 10.92 10.96 -0.64
CA MET A 322 11.65 9.86 -1.27
C MET A 322 11.03 9.46 -2.62
N PRO A 323 9.71 9.24 -2.76
CA PRO A 323 9.14 8.92 -4.06
C PRO A 323 9.35 10.01 -5.11
N LEU A 324 9.30 11.29 -4.74
CA LEU A 324 9.53 12.41 -5.64
C LEU A 324 10.98 12.48 -6.12
N VAL A 325 11.93 12.17 -5.23
CA VAL A 325 13.36 12.11 -5.56
C VAL A 325 13.65 10.90 -6.44
N ILE A 326 13.18 9.72 -6.05
CA ILE A 326 13.38 8.46 -6.78
C ILE A 326 12.74 8.53 -8.17
N ALA A 327 11.57 9.16 -8.29
CA ALA A 327 10.85 9.33 -9.56
C ALA A 327 11.74 9.92 -10.67
N LYS A 328 12.62 10.87 -10.33
CA LYS A 328 13.57 11.49 -11.28
C LYS A 328 14.58 10.50 -11.86
N TYR A 329 14.89 9.44 -11.13
CA TYR A 329 15.83 8.40 -11.54
C TYR A 329 15.13 7.18 -12.15
N THR A 330 13.83 7.00 -11.90
CA THR A 330 13.03 5.91 -12.48
C THR A 330 12.35 6.27 -13.80
N THR A 331 12.33 7.54 -14.21
CA THR A 331 11.78 8.00 -15.51
C THR A 331 12.64 7.60 -16.73
N GLY A 332 13.79 6.97 -16.50
CA GLY A 332 14.68 6.49 -17.57
C GLY A 332 14.22 5.20 -18.27
N PRO A 333 15.00 4.69 -19.25
CA PRO A 333 14.64 3.50 -20.01
C PRO A 333 14.63 2.22 -19.17
N LYS A 334 15.29 2.22 -18.00
CA LYS A 334 15.56 1.04 -17.17
C LYS A 334 15.16 1.25 -15.69
N PRO A 335 13.86 1.42 -15.38
CA PRO A 335 13.39 1.69 -14.01
C PRO A 335 13.71 0.57 -13.00
N LEU A 336 13.60 -0.70 -13.40
CA LEU A 336 13.85 -1.87 -12.55
C LEU A 336 15.33 -2.05 -12.16
N ASN A 337 16.26 -1.26 -12.70
CA ASN A 337 17.63 -1.25 -12.19
C ASN A 337 17.69 -0.77 -10.73
N ILE A 338 16.86 0.22 -10.37
CA ILE A 338 16.76 0.71 -8.99
C ILE A 338 16.14 -0.36 -8.10
N PHE A 339 15.10 -1.03 -8.58
CA PHE A 339 14.49 -2.18 -7.92
C PHE A 339 15.52 -3.27 -7.60
N LEU A 340 16.35 -3.68 -8.57
CA LEU A 340 17.39 -4.69 -8.36
C LEU A 340 18.54 -4.24 -7.46
N LYS A 341 18.88 -2.95 -7.44
CA LYS A 341 19.90 -2.42 -6.54
C LYS A 341 19.42 -2.38 -5.10
N ALA A 342 18.12 -2.16 -4.86
CA ALA A 342 17.55 -2.09 -3.51
C ALA A 342 17.47 -3.46 -2.81
N ILE A 343 17.31 -4.56 -3.55
CA ILE A 343 17.12 -5.90 -2.97
C ILE A 343 18.26 -6.35 -2.04
N PRO A 344 19.56 -6.29 -2.43
CA PRO A 344 20.64 -6.67 -1.54
C PRO A 344 20.67 -5.87 -0.23
N TYR A 345 20.36 -4.57 -0.28
CA TYR A 345 20.28 -3.73 0.92
C TYR A 345 19.11 -4.14 1.82
N ARG A 346 17.96 -4.52 1.26
CA ARG A 346 16.84 -5.05 2.05
C ARG A 346 17.15 -6.41 2.69
N LEU A 347 17.85 -7.30 1.98
CA LEU A 347 18.29 -8.57 2.56
C LEU A 347 19.29 -8.34 3.70
N ALA A 348 20.26 -7.44 3.51
CA ALA A 348 21.20 -7.06 4.55
C ALA A 348 20.49 -6.41 5.76
N PHE A 349 19.47 -5.60 5.50
CA PHE A 349 18.66 -4.99 6.55
C PHE A 349 17.94 -6.03 7.42
N GLY A 350 17.62 -7.23 6.89
CA GLY A 350 17.08 -8.32 7.70
C GLY A 350 17.98 -8.70 8.88
N PHE A 351 19.30 -8.76 8.67
CA PHE A 351 20.26 -8.99 9.75
C PHE A 351 20.34 -7.80 10.73
N VAL A 352 20.28 -6.57 10.21
CA VAL A 352 20.26 -5.36 11.05
C VAL A 352 19.01 -5.36 11.94
N ALA A 353 17.84 -5.69 11.39
CA ALA A 353 16.59 -5.81 12.12
C ALA A 353 16.66 -6.88 13.22
N ALA A 354 17.16 -8.07 12.88
CA ALA A 354 17.39 -9.13 13.85
C ALA A 354 18.35 -8.70 14.97
N PHE A 355 19.47 -8.07 14.62
CA PHE A 355 20.44 -7.58 15.61
C PHE A 355 19.86 -6.50 16.53
N VAL A 356 19.06 -5.58 15.99
CA VAL A 356 18.37 -4.55 16.77
C VAL A 356 17.40 -5.19 17.77
N VAL A 357 16.58 -6.15 17.34
CA VAL A 357 15.68 -6.88 18.24
C VAL A 357 16.47 -7.61 19.34
N PHE A 358 17.58 -8.25 18.99
CA PHE A 358 18.44 -8.97 19.92
C PHE A 358 19.05 -8.07 21.01
N ILE A 359 19.54 -6.89 20.62
CA ILE A 359 20.21 -5.97 21.56
C ILE A 359 19.21 -5.12 22.37
N THR A 360 17.96 -5.03 21.93
CA THR A 360 16.92 -4.17 22.55
C THR A 360 16.76 -4.41 24.05
N PRO A 361 16.60 -5.65 24.56
CA PRO A 361 16.45 -5.88 25.99
C PRO A 361 17.67 -5.43 26.82
N THR A 362 18.86 -5.43 26.22
CA THR A 362 20.10 -4.99 26.90
C THR A 362 20.26 -3.48 26.92
N LEU A 363 19.83 -2.79 25.87
CA LEU A 363 19.92 -1.33 25.75
C LEU A 363 18.75 -0.62 26.42
N VAL A 364 17.62 -1.29 26.58
CA VAL A 364 16.38 -0.77 27.15
C VAL A 364 15.78 -1.78 28.14
N PRO A 365 16.43 -2.01 29.30
CA PRO A 365 15.89 -2.92 30.32
C PRO A 365 14.58 -2.40 30.95
N ASP A 366 14.41 -1.08 31.07
CA ASP A 366 13.21 -0.44 31.61
C ASP A 366 12.65 0.60 30.61
N ALA A 367 11.90 0.13 29.60
CA ALA A 367 11.30 1.00 28.59
C ALA A 367 10.16 1.91 29.14
N SER A 368 9.72 1.68 30.37
CA SER A 368 8.65 2.42 31.05
C SER A 368 9.04 3.87 31.39
N ASN A 369 10.31 4.13 31.70
CA ASN A 369 10.83 5.47 32.02
C ASN A 369 11.21 6.31 30.78
N GLY A 370 11.01 5.75 29.58
CA GLY A 370 11.37 6.37 28.31
C GLY A 370 12.54 5.64 27.61
N LEU A 371 12.68 5.91 26.32
CA LEU A 371 13.73 5.31 25.50
C LEU A 371 15.00 6.16 25.56
N PRO A 372 16.18 5.56 25.79
CA PRO A 372 17.44 6.28 25.74
C PRO A 372 17.64 6.96 24.38
N PHE A 373 18.16 8.18 24.39
CA PHE A 373 18.31 8.99 23.17
C PHE A 373 19.14 8.30 22.07
N TYR A 374 20.22 7.62 22.45
CA TYR A 374 21.06 6.86 21.49
C TYR A 374 20.27 5.73 20.81
N TYR A 375 19.37 5.08 21.55
CA TYR A 375 18.56 3.98 21.02
C TYR A 375 17.48 4.50 20.07
N VAL A 376 16.89 5.66 20.38
CA VAL A 376 15.96 6.35 19.47
C VAL A 376 16.65 6.74 18.16
N ILE A 377 17.87 7.29 18.21
CA ILE A 377 18.65 7.60 16.99
C ILE A 377 18.94 6.33 16.19
N LEU A 378 19.36 5.25 16.84
CA LEU A 378 19.62 3.96 16.20
C LEU A 378 18.39 3.46 15.46
N LEU A 379 17.24 3.38 16.16
CA LEU A 379 15.98 2.95 15.55
C LEU A 379 15.56 3.84 14.41
N PHE A 380 15.64 5.17 14.57
CA PHE A 380 15.30 6.12 13.52
C PHE A 380 16.17 5.91 12.28
N ALA A 381 17.48 5.75 12.44
CA ALA A 381 18.40 5.49 11.34
C ALA A 381 18.07 4.15 10.64
N CYS A 382 17.78 3.09 11.41
CA CYS A 382 17.38 1.79 10.88
C CYS A 382 16.07 1.90 10.08
N TYR A 383 15.02 2.51 10.64
CA TYR A 383 13.75 2.68 9.93
C TYR A 383 13.88 3.60 8.71
N ALA A 384 14.68 4.68 8.77
CA ALA A 384 14.94 5.53 7.62
C ALA A 384 15.60 4.75 6.48
N LEU A 385 16.64 3.96 6.77
CA LEU A 385 17.32 3.11 5.79
C LEU A 385 16.36 2.07 5.18
N HIS A 386 15.54 1.45 6.02
CA HIS A 386 14.50 0.52 5.59
C HIS A 386 13.52 1.18 4.61
N GLN A 387 12.96 2.34 4.98
CA GLN A 387 11.99 3.07 4.17
C GLN A 387 12.57 3.47 2.81
N VAL A 388 13.81 3.96 2.77
CA VAL A 388 14.49 4.29 1.52
C VAL A 388 14.50 3.09 0.57
N CYS A 389 14.82 1.90 1.07
CA CYS A 389 14.87 0.69 0.24
C CYS A 389 13.48 0.25 -0.24
N VAL A 390 12.47 0.34 0.62
CA VAL A 390 11.06 0.02 0.30
C VAL A 390 10.55 0.93 -0.83
N TYR A 391 10.73 2.25 -0.70
CA TYR A 391 10.29 3.20 -1.73
C TYR A 391 11.07 3.07 -3.03
N CYS A 392 12.39 2.76 -2.97
CA CYS A 392 13.18 2.49 -4.18
C CYS A 392 12.58 1.34 -4.99
N MET A 393 12.18 0.24 -4.33
CA MET A 393 11.53 -0.88 -5.01
C MET A 393 10.15 -0.49 -5.54
N PHE A 394 9.31 0.10 -4.69
CA PHE A 394 7.93 0.41 -5.03
C PHE A 394 7.82 1.39 -6.21
N VAL A 395 8.53 2.51 -6.17
CA VAL A 395 8.47 3.54 -7.22
C VAL A 395 9.05 3.02 -8.54
N ALA A 396 10.16 2.27 -8.49
CA ALA A 396 10.73 1.65 -9.68
C ALA A 396 9.77 0.66 -10.34
N GLN A 397 9.05 -0.12 -9.53
CA GLN A 397 8.07 -1.08 -10.01
C GLN A 397 6.85 -0.38 -10.63
N MET A 398 6.33 0.65 -9.98
CA MET A 398 5.18 1.43 -10.49
C MET A 398 5.53 2.19 -11.77
N ALA A 399 6.74 2.75 -11.87
CA ALA A 399 7.24 3.37 -13.09
C ALA A 399 7.33 2.35 -14.24
N PHE A 400 7.76 1.12 -13.95
CA PHE A 400 7.76 0.04 -14.93
C PHE A 400 6.34 -0.33 -15.38
N PHE A 401 5.39 -0.45 -14.44
CA PHE A 401 3.99 -0.76 -14.75
C PHE A 401 3.34 0.28 -15.68
N ALA A 402 3.55 1.56 -15.38
CA ALA A 402 3.06 2.65 -16.21
C ALA A 402 3.66 2.61 -17.63
N LYS A 403 4.91 2.15 -17.78
CA LYS A 403 5.59 2.01 -19.08
C LYS A 403 5.07 0.84 -19.90
N ILE A 404 4.80 -0.32 -19.30
CA ILE A 404 4.42 -1.55 -20.03
C ILE A 404 2.92 -1.67 -20.29
N SER A 405 2.09 -0.92 -19.57
CA SER A 405 0.64 -1.03 -19.66
C SER A 405 0.12 -0.47 -21.00
N ASP A 406 -0.53 -1.33 -21.78
CA ASP A 406 -1.13 -0.96 -23.06
C ASP A 406 -2.22 0.08 -22.86
N SER A 407 -2.10 1.26 -23.48
CA SER A 407 -3.08 2.35 -23.36
C SER A 407 -4.51 1.96 -23.77
N SER A 408 -4.68 0.92 -24.60
CA SER A 408 -6.00 0.41 -24.99
C SER A 408 -6.67 -0.36 -23.85
N VAL A 409 -5.93 -1.11 -23.04
CA VAL A 409 -6.45 -1.90 -21.90
C VAL A 409 -5.83 -1.45 -20.57
N GLY A 410 -5.39 -0.19 -20.51
CA GLY A 410 -4.44 0.27 -19.49
C GLY A 410 -4.99 0.20 -18.06
N GLY A 411 -6.29 0.44 -17.87
CA GLY A 411 -6.94 0.34 -16.56
C GLY A 411 -6.89 -1.08 -15.98
N THR A 412 -7.36 -2.07 -16.74
CA THR A 412 -7.33 -3.49 -16.34
C THR A 412 -5.90 -4.00 -16.16
N TYR A 413 -4.97 -3.57 -17.02
CA TYR A 413 -3.55 -3.97 -16.95
C TYR A 413 -2.88 -3.44 -15.68
N MET A 414 -3.00 -2.14 -15.40
CA MET A 414 -2.49 -1.53 -14.17
C MET A 414 -3.09 -2.19 -12.93
N THR A 415 -4.40 -2.44 -12.96
CA THR A 415 -5.10 -3.12 -11.86
C THR A 415 -4.55 -4.52 -11.63
N LEU A 416 -4.34 -5.32 -12.68
CA LEU A 416 -3.73 -6.65 -12.59
C LEU A 416 -2.38 -6.60 -11.88
N LEU A 417 -1.50 -5.71 -12.33
CA LEU A 417 -0.15 -5.60 -11.78
C LEU A 417 -0.15 -5.10 -10.32
N ASN A 418 -0.99 -4.12 -10.00
CA ASN A 418 -1.17 -3.62 -8.63
C ASN A 418 -1.74 -4.71 -7.71
N THR A 419 -2.74 -5.46 -8.16
CA THR A 419 -3.34 -6.57 -7.40
C THR A 419 -2.32 -7.66 -7.10
N LEU A 420 -1.53 -8.07 -8.10
CA LEU A 420 -0.47 -9.07 -7.92
C LEU A 420 0.62 -8.62 -6.96
N THR A 421 0.93 -7.31 -6.94
CA THR A 421 1.92 -6.72 -6.03
C THR A 421 1.47 -6.72 -4.58
N ASN A 422 0.18 -6.45 -4.36
CA ASN A 422 -0.45 -6.50 -3.03
C ASN A 422 -0.52 -7.94 -2.56
N LEU A 423 -1.00 -8.85 -3.40
CA LEU A 423 -1.07 -10.27 -3.09
C LEU A 423 0.32 -10.81 -2.73
N GLY A 424 1.33 -10.51 -3.55
CA GLY A 424 2.73 -10.89 -3.32
C GLY A 424 3.38 -10.31 -2.06
N GLY A 425 2.76 -9.31 -1.42
CA GLY A 425 3.17 -8.82 -0.10
C GLY A 425 2.38 -9.46 1.04
N ASN A 426 1.08 -9.66 0.87
CA ASN A 426 0.21 -10.15 1.92
C ASN A 426 0.42 -11.64 2.24
N TRP A 427 0.56 -12.50 1.23
CA TRP A 427 0.71 -13.94 1.50
C TRP A 427 2.03 -14.30 2.18
N PRO A 428 3.21 -13.70 1.84
CA PRO A 428 4.43 -13.97 2.57
C PRO A 428 4.39 -13.38 3.99
N ALA A 429 3.76 -12.22 4.18
CA ALA A 429 3.56 -11.62 5.50
C ALA A 429 2.70 -12.51 6.42
N MET A 430 1.60 -13.04 5.89
CA MET A 430 0.74 -14.00 6.62
C MET A 430 1.50 -15.26 6.99
N LEU A 431 2.27 -15.81 6.04
CA LEU A 431 3.09 -16.99 6.29
C LEU A 431 4.17 -16.71 7.34
N ALA A 432 4.82 -15.55 7.27
CA ALA A 432 5.83 -15.14 8.23
C ALA A 432 5.29 -15.14 9.66
N LEU A 433 4.18 -14.42 9.88
CA LEU A 433 3.50 -14.36 11.17
C LEU A 433 3.08 -15.74 11.70
N TYR A 434 2.60 -16.63 10.82
CA TYR A 434 2.16 -17.97 11.21
C TYR A 434 3.31 -18.88 11.69
N TRP A 435 4.51 -18.74 11.12
CA TRP A 435 5.65 -19.63 11.41
C TRP A 435 6.51 -19.20 12.59
N VAL A 436 6.33 -17.99 13.13
CA VAL A 436 7.12 -17.51 14.29
C VAL A 436 6.97 -18.43 15.50
N ASP A 437 5.74 -18.75 15.89
CA ASP A 437 5.47 -19.56 17.09
C ASP A 437 5.96 -21.01 16.95
N PRO A 438 5.67 -21.74 15.85
CA PRO A 438 6.22 -23.08 15.64
C PRO A 438 7.75 -23.16 15.63
N LEU A 439 8.43 -22.09 15.18
CA LEU A 439 9.89 -22.01 15.16
C LEU A 439 10.48 -21.58 16.52
N THR A 440 9.66 -21.12 17.46
CA THR A 440 10.10 -20.62 18.77
C THR A 440 10.31 -21.76 19.77
N TRP A 441 11.48 -21.78 20.40
CA TRP A 441 11.83 -22.72 21.45
C TRP A 441 11.77 -22.06 22.82
N LYS A 442 10.92 -22.60 23.71
CA LYS A 442 10.77 -22.15 25.10
C LYS A 442 11.09 -23.27 26.08
N ARG A 443 11.73 -22.93 27.19
CA ARG A 443 12.11 -23.84 28.28
C ARG A 443 11.49 -23.36 29.59
N CYS A 444 11.02 -24.30 30.40
CA CYS A 444 10.60 -24.03 31.77
C CYS A 444 11.84 -23.89 32.66
N ASP A 445 11.97 -22.77 33.36
CA ASP A 445 13.05 -22.50 34.32
C ASP A 445 12.49 -22.44 35.75
N GLY A 446 13.12 -23.15 36.70
CA GLY A 446 12.74 -23.14 38.12
C GLY A 446 11.58 -24.07 38.56
N GLY A 447 11.10 -24.97 37.69
CA GLY A 447 10.11 -26.02 38.05
C GLY A 447 10.77 -27.34 38.48
N ALA A 448 10.08 -28.17 39.27
CA ALA A 448 10.57 -29.48 39.73
C ALA A 448 11.07 -30.37 38.57
N GLU A 449 12.20 -31.07 38.78
CA GLU A 449 13.04 -31.76 37.77
C GLU A 449 12.37 -32.84 36.88
N SER A 450 11.07 -33.12 37.02
CA SER A 450 10.42 -34.32 36.46
C SER A 450 9.45 -34.09 35.29
N ILE A 451 9.47 -32.92 34.64
CA ILE A 451 8.70 -32.64 33.42
C ILE A 451 9.71 -32.30 32.32
N ASP A 452 9.42 -32.60 31.05
CA ASP A 452 10.30 -32.44 29.87
C ASP A 452 10.90 -31.03 29.65
N ASN A 453 10.81 -30.10 30.61
CA ASN A 453 11.38 -28.75 30.62
C ASN A 453 10.97 -27.90 29.42
N ILE A 454 9.97 -28.30 28.64
CA ILE A 454 9.49 -27.61 27.45
C ILE A 454 8.15 -26.94 27.79
N CYS A 455 7.96 -25.72 27.28
CA CYS A 455 6.75 -24.93 27.45
C CYS A 455 6.33 -24.25 26.13
N ARG A 456 6.24 -25.05 25.06
CA ARG A 456 5.92 -24.57 23.71
C ARG A 456 4.43 -24.24 23.57
N ASN A 457 3.56 -25.08 24.12
CA ASN A 457 2.11 -24.94 23.98
C ASN A 457 1.49 -24.33 25.25
N ASN A 458 0.28 -23.76 25.13
CA ASN A 458 -0.42 -23.16 26.27
C ASN A 458 -0.62 -24.16 27.43
N GLU A 459 -0.86 -25.43 27.14
CA GLU A 459 -0.99 -26.48 28.16
C GLU A 459 0.31 -26.70 28.93
N GLU A 460 1.44 -26.81 28.23
CA GLU A 460 2.77 -26.97 28.82
C GLU A 460 3.21 -25.73 29.59
N LYS A 461 2.86 -24.54 29.11
CA LYS A 461 3.09 -23.28 29.81
C LYS A 461 2.34 -23.24 31.15
N VAL A 462 1.05 -23.60 31.14
CA VAL A 462 0.25 -23.70 32.37
C VAL A 462 0.82 -24.76 33.32
N LEU A 463 1.33 -25.87 32.79
CA LEU A 463 1.97 -26.91 33.59
C LEU A 463 3.27 -26.42 34.25
N CYS A 464 4.10 -25.69 33.52
CA CYS A 464 5.33 -25.06 34.00
C CYS A 464 5.05 -24.03 35.11
N GLU A 465 4.06 -23.16 34.90
CA GLU A 465 3.66 -22.14 35.89
C GLU A 465 3.07 -22.77 37.16
N LYS A 466 2.33 -23.89 37.04
CA LYS A 466 1.78 -24.64 38.18
C LYS A 466 2.84 -25.22 39.10
N VAL A 467 4.01 -25.59 38.56
CA VAL A 467 5.14 -26.11 39.37
C VAL A 467 6.08 -25.01 39.84
N GLY A 468 5.67 -23.73 39.75
CA GLY A 468 6.45 -22.58 40.18
C GLY A 468 7.54 -22.14 39.19
N GLY A 469 7.59 -22.75 38.00
CA GLY A 469 8.54 -22.39 36.94
C GLY A 469 8.07 -21.20 36.10
N LYS A 470 9.04 -20.52 35.46
CA LYS A 470 8.78 -19.49 34.46
C LYS A 470 9.15 -20.00 33.07
N CYS A 471 8.27 -19.81 32.11
CA CYS A 471 8.54 -20.19 30.72
C CYS A 471 9.41 -19.11 30.05
N VAL A 472 10.67 -19.44 29.79
CA VAL A 472 11.67 -18.53 29.20
C VAL A 472 11.93 -18.94 27.75
N THR A 473 11.93 -17.97 26.84
CA THR A 473 12.29 -18.21 25.44
C THR A 473 13.80 -18.40 25.31
N VAL A 474 14.24 -19.56 24.81
CA VAL A 474 15.67 -19.88 24.60
C VAL A 474 16.10 -19.47 23.20
N LEU A 475 15.27 -19.75 22.20
CA LEU A 475 15.51 -19.39 20.81
C LEU A 475 14.22 -18.87 20.20
N ASP A 476 14.20 -17.59 19.83
CA ASP A 476 13.05 -16.99 19.19
C ASP A 476 12.98 -17.39 17.71
N GLY A 477 11.80 -17.86 17.28
CA GLY A 477 11.57 -18.29 15.90
C GLY A 477 11.83 -17.19 14.88
N PHE A 478 11.70 -15.92 15.27
CA PHE A 478 11.99 -14.76 14.42
C PHE A 478 13.42 -14.76 13.86
N TYR A 479 14.43 -15.20 14.64
CA TYR A 479 15.81 -15.23 14.17
C TYR A 479 16.03 -16.32 13.12
N ILE A 480 15.47 -17.51 13.35
CA ILE A 480 15.53 -18.63 12.41
C ILE A 480 14.80 -18.26 11.11
N GLU A 481 13.60 -17.71 11.27
CA GLU A 481 12.75 -17.29 10.15
C GLU A 481 13.42 -16.19 9.33
N THR A 482 14.04 -15.19 9.97
CA THR A 482 14.80 -14.15 9.27
C THR A 482 15.94 -14.75 8.44
N LEU A 483 16.68 -15.73 8.97
CA LEU A 483 17.72 -16.43 8.22
C LEU A 483 17.15 -17.19 7.01
N ILE A 484 16.04 -17.89 7.18
CA ILE A 484 15.35 -18.61 6.10
C ILE A 484 14.88 -17.63 5.02
N CYS A 485 14.21 -16.54 5.40
CA CYS A 485 13.76 -15.49 4.49
C CYS A 485 14.94 -14.90 3.72
N VAL A 486 16.01 -14.49 4.39
CA VAL A 486 17.18 -13.90 3.73
C VAL A 486 17.85 -14.90 2.76
N ALA A 487 17.95 -16.18 3.14
CA ALA A 487 18.49 -17.22 2.26
C ALA A 487 17.62 -17.42 1.01
N ILE A 488 16.30 -17.53 1.18
CA ILE A 488 15.34 -17.60 0.07
C ILE A 488 15.45 -16.34 -0.80
N GLY A 489 15.53 -15.16 -0.19
CA GLY A 489 15.67 -13.88 -0.89
C GLY A 489 16.96 -13.77 -1.68
N PHE A 490 18.08 -14.30 -1.17
CA PHE A 490 19.35 -14.35 -1.88
C PHE A 490 19.29 -15.29 -3.09
N LEU A 491 18.76 -16.51 -2.91
CA LEU A 491 18.54 -17.45 -4.01
C LEU A 491 17.59 -16.86 -5.07
N TRP A 492 16.52 -16.20 -4.60
CA TRP A 492 15.60 -15.47 -5.46
C TRP A 492 16.32 -14.37 -6.23
N TYR A 493 17.22 -13.60 -5.60
CA TYR A 493 17.96 -12.53 -6.28
C TYR A 493 18.82 -13.05 -7.43
N LEU A 494 19.50 -14.19 -7.26
CA LEU A 494 20.34 -14.80 -8.31
C LEU A 494 19.54 -15.15 -9.58
N TRP A 495 18.32 -15.65 -9.39
CA TRP A 495 17.41 -15.99 -10.49
C TRP A 495 16.64 -14.75 -11.00
N GLY A 496 16.00 -14.03 -10.09
CA GLY A 496 15.12 -12.90 -10.32
C GLY A 496 15.84 -11.73 -10.98
N ALA A 497 17.10 -11.44 -10.60
CA ALA A 497 17.87 -10.37 -11.25
C ALA A 497 18.06 -10.61 -12.74
N LYS A 498 18.28 -11.87 -13.16
CA LYS A 498 18.40 -12.22 -14.59
C LYS A 498 17.07 -12.02 -15.31
N LYS A 499 15.97 -12.49 -14.72
CA LYS A 499 14.62 -12.39 -15.31
C LYS A 499 14.13 -10.94 -15.37
N VAL A 500 14.34 -10.15 -14.33
CA VAL A 500 13.99 -8.72 -14.30
C VAL A 500 14.76 -7.93 -15.37
N ARG A 501 16.07 -8.18 -15.53
CA ARG A 501 16.87 -7.55 -16.60
C ARG A 501 16.37 -7.92 -17.99
N TYR A 502 16.03 -9.19 -18.19
CA TYR A 502 15.44 -9.67 -19.44
C TYR A 502 14.10 -8.96 -19.75
N LEU A 503 13.17 -8.93 -18.78
CA LEU A 503 11.87 -8.27 -18.95
C LEU A 503 12.02 -6.79 -19.31
N GLN A 504 12.97 -6.09 -18.67
CA GLN A 504 13.20 -4.69 -18.93
C GLN A 504 13.78 -4.39 -20.34
N GLN A 505 14.43 -5.36 -20.97
CA GLN A 505 14.97 -5.24 -22.33
C GLN A 505 13.94 -5.54 -23.41
N LEU A 506 12.81 -6.18 -23.06
CA LEU A 506 11.75 -6.48 -24.03
C LEU A 506 11.13 -5.19 -24.57
N GLY A 507 10.96 -5.14 -25.90
CA GLY A 507 10.25 -4.05 -26.56
C GLY A 507 8.74 -4.09 -26.27
N ASP A 508 8.06 -2.97 -26.56
CA ASP A 508 6.62 -2.77 -26.36
C ASP A 508 5.73 -3.92 -26.87
N ASN A 509 6.13 -4.56 -27.97
CA ASN A 509 5.36 -5.65 -28.59
C ASN A 509 5.22 -6.89 -27.71
N ALA A 510 6.11 -7.08 -26.72
CA ALA A 510 6.01 -8.19 -25.77
C ALA A 510 4.92 -7.97 -24.70
N TRP A 511 4.48 -6.71 -24.54
CA TRP A 511 3.57 -6.29 -23.48
C TRP A 511 2.16 -5.95 -23.99
N LYS A 512 2.02 -5.71 -25.30
CA LYS A 512 0.77 -5.33 -25.96
C LYS A 512 0.02 -6.53 -26.53
N LEU A 513 -1.31 -6.46 -26.52
CA LEU A 513 -2.14 -7.46 -27.18
C LEU A 513 -2.06 -7.27 -28.71
N LYS A 514 -1.78 -8.35 -29.45
CA LYS A 514 -1.79 -8.28 -30.92
C LYS A 514 -3.23 -8.07 -31.41
N ASN A 515 -3.49 -6.93 -32.05
CA ASN A 515 -4.77 -6.68 -32.70
C ASN A 515 -4.97 -7.68 -33.85
N LYS A 516 -6.00 -8.54 -33.73
CA LYS A 516 -6.40 -9.50 -34.79
C LYS A 516 -6.68 -8.86 -36.16
N LYS A 517 -6.87 -7.54 -36.23
CA LYS A 517 -7.05 -6.80 -37.49
C LYS A 517 -5.78 -6.71 -38.37
N SER A 518 -4.59 -6.93 -37.81
CA SER A 518 -3.32 -6.86 -38.57
C SER A 518 -2.90 -8.18 -39.25
N GLN A 519 -3.70 -9.24 -39.13
CA GLN A 519 -3.42 -10.57 -39.73
C GLN A 519 -4.23 -10.86 -41.00
N LYS A 520 -4.95 -9.86 -41.54
CA LYS A 520 -5.78 -10.00 -42.75
C LYS A 520 -5.44 -8.99 -43.86
N SER A 521 -4.26 -8.37 -43.82
CA SER A 521 -3.76 -7.57 -44.94
C SER A 521 -2.66 -8.33 -45.68
#